data_AF-A0A7V3J2G7-F1
#
_entry.id   AF-A0A7V3J2G7-F1
#
_cell.length_a   1.000
_cell.length_b   1.000
_cell.length_c   1.000
_cell.angle_alpha   90.00
_cell.angle_beta   90.00
_cell.angle_gamma   90.00
#
_symmetry.space_group_name_H-M   'P 1'
#
loop_
_entity.id
_entity.type
_entity.pdbx_description
1 polymer ?
#
loop_
_entity_poly.entity_id
_entity_poly.type
_entity_poly.pdbx_seq_one_letter_code
_entity_poly.pdbx_strand_id
1 'polypeptide(L)'
;MRIIDADGHVAESSSLATEAMKRWPQYVRPSADGSRLTFEGRNYPEDRGPGAGCPPEHGISRAPGINCRSAEGVLGDADRDHIDTMVLYPSLGLCAPSLEDPEFAAGFSRLYNQWIADYCAPSGGRLRGVGVTPIEHG
;
A
#
# COMPACT_ATOMS: atom_id res chain seq x y z
N MET A 1 -7.18 -11.57 -26.87
CA MET A 1 -6.26 -12.03 -25.80
C MET A 1 -6.51 -11.13 -24.61
N ARG A 2 -6.54 -11.67 -23.38
CA ARG A 2 -6.66 -10.86 -22.16
C ARG A 2 -5.29 -10.73 -21.51
N ILE A 3 -4.85 -9.51 -21.21
CA ILE A 3 -3.58 -9.18 -20.56
C ILE A 3 -3.84 -8.88 -19.09
N ILE A 4 -3.13 -9.59 -18.21
CA ILE A 4 -3.21 -9.41 -16.76
C ILE A 4 -1.83 -8.98 -16.26
N ASP A 5 -1.77 -7.81 -15.66
CA ASP A 5 -0.64 -7.43 -14.82
C ASP A 5 -0.78 -8.14 -13.47
N ALA A 6 0.16 -9.04 -13.20
CA ALA A 6 0.15 -9.89 -12.01
C ALA A 6 0.94 -9.30 -10.84
N ASP A 7 1.57 -8.12 -11.00
CA ASP A 7 2.42 -7.51 -9.99
C ASP A 7 2.41 -5.97 -10.09
N GLY A 8 1.21 -5.39 -9.99
CA GLY A 8 1.04 -3.96 -9.78
C GLY A 8 1.17 -3.60 -8.30
N HIS A 9 1.51 -2.35 -8.01
CA HIS A 9 1.48 -1.83 -6.64
C HIS A 9 0.51 -0.66 -6.52
N VAL A 10 -0.14 -0.54 -5.37
CA VAL A 10 -0.94 0.63 -5.02
C VAL A 10 -0.12 1.63 -4.23
N ALA A 11 -0.19 2.91 -4.61
CA ALA A 11 0.33 4.00 -3.80
C ALA A 11 -0.75 4.43 -2.81
N GLU A 12 -0.72 3.90 -1.58
CA GLU A 12 -1.76 4.20 -0.59
C GLU A 12 -1.84 5.70 -0.29
N SER A 13 -3.07 6.19 -0.21
CA SER A 13 -3.29 7.59 0.14
C SER A 13 -3.01 7.84 1.61
N SER A 14 -2.82 9.12 1.97
CA SER A 14 -2.59 9.50 3.36
C SER A 14 -3.74 9.11 4.30
N SER A 15 -4.94 8.81 3.79
CA SER A 15 -6.06 8.40 4.65
C SER A 15 -5.79 7.11 5.41
N LEU A 16 -5.11 6.14 4.80
CA LEU A 16 -4.73 4.89 5.46
C LEU A 16 -3.78 5.18 6.64
N ALA A 17 -2.73 5.95 6.37
CA ALA A 17 -1.74 6.36 7.36
C ALA A 17 -2.37 7.16 8.51
N THR A 18 -3.21 8.14 8.19
CA THR A 18 -3.90 8.99 9.17
C THR A 18 -4.80 8.15 10.08
N GLU A 19 -5.58 7.22 9.53
CA GLU A 19 -6.45 6.36 10.33
C GLU A 19 -5.64 5.37 11.19
N ALA A 20 -4.54 4.82 10.66
CA ALA A 20 -3.67 3.95 11.44
C ALA A 20 -3.06 4.66 12.65
N MET A 21 -2.51 5.87 12.45
CA MET A 21 -1.98 6.71 13.55
C MET A 21 -3.03 7.08 14.58
N LYS A 22 -4.27 7.35 14.15
CA LYS A 22 -5.38 7.68 15.04
C LYS A 22 -5.81 6.50 15.91
N ARG A 23 -5.87 5.29 15.34
CA ARG A 23 -6.32 4.07 16.02
C ARG A 23 -5.24 3.47 16.92
N TRP A 24 -3.97 3.56 16.51
CA TRP A 24 -2.85 2.94 17.20
C TRP A 24 -1.66 3.90 17.38
N PRO A 25 -1.84 5.03 18.08
CA PRO A 25 -0.75 6.02 18.28
C PRO A 25 0.44 5.46 19.07
N GLN A 26 0.26 4.35 19.78
CA GLN A 26 1.33 3.63 20.46
C GLN A 26 2.22 2.82 19.50
N TYR A 27 1.68 2.37 18.37
CA TYR A 27 2.38 1.50 17.41
C TYR A 27 2.75 2.21 16.10
N VAL A 28 1.95 3.19 15.67
CA VAL A 28 2.14 3.90 14.40
C VAL A 28 2.46 5.36 14.66
N ARG A 29 3.67 5.79 14.28
CA ARG A 29 4.16 7.17 14.52
C ARG A 29 4.97 7.67 13.33
N PRO A 30 5.03 8.99 13.09
CA PRO A 30 6.06 9.54 12.21
C PRO A 30 7.46 9.15 12.67
N SER A 31 8.38 8.91 11.74
CA SER A 31 9.80 8.78 12.04
C SER A 31 10.35 10.07 12.66
N ALA A 32 11.52 9.99 13.30
CA ALA A 32 12.13 11.13 13.98
C ALA A 32 12.42 12.33 13.04
N ASP A 33 12.71 12.05 11.77
CA ASP A 33 12.91 13.05 10.71
C ASP A 33 11.61 13.43 9.97
N GLY A 34 10.48 12.81 10.31
CA GLY A 34 9.16 13.04 9.73
C GLY A 34 8.99 12.58 8.28
N SER A 35 9.99 11.90 7.71
CA SER A 35 9.97 11.47 6.30
C SER A 35 9.11 10.22 6.08
N ARG A 36 8.83 9.46 7.14
CA ARG A 36 8.25 8.11 7.10
C ARG A 36 7.29 7.85 8.24
N LEU A 37 6.67 6.67 8.19
CA LEU A 37 6.01 6.08 9.35
C LEU A 37 6.89 5.00 9.95
N THR A 38 6.73 4.85 11.26
CA THR A 38 7.21 3.72 12.03
C THR A 38 6.03 2.86 12.44
N PHE A 39 6.20 1.54 12.37
CA PHE A 39 5.28 0.53 12.86
C PHE A 39 6.05 -0.29 13.89
N GLU A 40 5.64 -0.24 15.16
CA GLU A 40 6.34 -0.88 16.28
C GLU A 40 7.83 -0.48 16.37
N GLY A 41 8.13 0.77 16.01
CA GLY A 41 9.49 1.31 16.01
C GLY A 41 10.34 0.97 14.78
N ARG A 42 9.81 0.21 13.81
CA ARG A 42 10.49 -0.12 12.53
C ARG A 42 10.04 0.84 11.44
N ASN A 43 10.96 1.36 10.61
CA ASN A 43 10.58 2.27 9.54
C ASN A 43 9.91 1.52 8.39
N TYR A 44 8.88 2.12 7.79
CA TYR A 44 8.28 1.63 6.56
C TYR A 44 8.20 2.74 5.50
N PRO A 45 9.00 2.66 4.42
CA PRO A 45 10.10 1.70 4.20
C PRO A 45 11.37 2.05 5.00
N GLU A 46 12.32 1.11 5.12
CA GLU A 46 13.71 1.41 5.52
C GLU A 46 14.50 2.10 4.36
N ASP A 47 15.46 2.98 4.66
CA ASP A 47 16.31 3.71 3.67
C ASP A 47 17.69 3.09 3.51
N ARG A 48 18.07 2.21 4.45
CA ARG A 48 19.42 1.68 4.53
C ARG A 48 19.40 0.20 4.90
N GLY A 49 20.44 -0.49 4.48
CA GLY A 49 20.64 -1.91 4.76
C GLY A 49 19.95 -2.83 3.74
N PRO A 50 20.08 -4.15 3.92
CA PRO A 50 19.46 -5.15 3.05
C PRO A 50 17.93 -5.00 3.03
N GLY A 51 17.35 -4.94 1.83
CA GLY A 51 15.91 -4.79 1.66
C GLY A 51 15.38 -3.35 1.84
N ALA A 52 16.26 -2.35 1.91
CA ALA A 52 15.87 -0.94 1.91
C ALA A 52 15.03 -0.61 0.66
N GLY A 53 13.94 0.12 0.88
CA GLY A 53 13.08 0.61 -0.18
C GLY A 53 13.67 1.84 -0.89
N CYS A 54 13.04 2.21 -2.00
CA CYS A 54 13.33 3.47 -2.66
C CYS A 54 12.73 4.64 -1.87
N PRO A 55 13.41 5.79 -1.74
CA PRO A 55 12.77 7.00 -1.24
C PRO A 55 11.48 7.32 -2.01
N PRO A 56 10.37 7.71 -1.36
CA PRO A 56 9.09 7.90 -2.02
C PRO A 56 9.13 8.87 -3.22
N GLU A 57 9.96 9.91 -3.16
CA GLU A 57 10.19 10.88 -4.22
C GLU A 57 10.84 10.30 -5.49
N HIS A 58 11.44 9.12 -5.37
CA HIS A 58 12.09 8.39 -6.46
C HIS A 58 11.27 7.16 -6.89
N GLY A 59 10.27 6.76 -6.11
CA GLY A 59 9.45 5.58 -6.37
C GLY A 59 8.33 5.80 -7.39
N ILE A 60 8.02 7.04 -7.77
CA ILE A 60 6.91 7.38 -8.67
C ILE A 60 7.39 8.12 -9.92
N SER A 61 6.89 7.72 -11.09
CA SER A 61 7.18 8.39 -12.36
C SER A 61 6.72 9.85 -12.34
N ARG A 62 7.55 10.73 -12.90
CA ARG A 62 7.25 12.16 -13.11
C ARG A 62 6.81 12.46 -14.55
N ALA A 63 6.57 11.42 -15.36
CA ALA A 63 6.16 11.60 -16.74
C ALA A 63 4.79 12.32 -16.81
N PRO A 64 4.61 13.27 -17.75
CA PRO A 64 3.34 13.97 -17.89
C PRO A 64 2.17 13.02 -18.17
N GLY A 65 1.03 13.25 -17.49
CA GLY A 65 -0.21 12.51 -17.76
C GLY A 65 -0.31 11.11 -17.12
N ILE A 66 0.61 10.75 -16.22
CA ILE A 66 0.52 9.55 -15.36
C ILE A 66 -0.11 9.94 -14.02
N ASN A 67 -1.03 9.11 -13.51
CA ASN A 67 -1.62 9.31 -12.19
C ASN A 67 -1.82 7.97 -11.45
N CYS A 68 -0.80 7.54 -10.71
CA CYS A 68 -0.89 6.33 -9.88
C CYS A 68 -1.57 6.55 -8.51
N ARG A 69 -2.09 7.75 -8.22
CA ARG A 69 -2.60 8.13 -6.88
C ARG A 69 -4.10 7.90 -6.71
N SER A 70 -4.82 7.58 -7.79
CA SER A 70 -6.24 7.25 -7.74
C SER A 70 -6.53 6.02 -8.60
N ALA A 71 -7.59 5.29 -8.28
CA ALA A 71 -8.02 4.14 -9.07
C ALA A 71 -8.35 4.53 -10.52
N GLU A 72 -8.94 5.70 -10.73
CA GLU A 72 -9.22 6.25 -12.06
C GLU A 72 -7.93 6.49 -12.86
N GLY A 73 -6.90 7.06 -12.23
CA GLY A 73 -5.62 7.31 -12.91
C GLY A 73 -4.89 6.02 -13.27
N VAL A 74 -4.88 5.04 -12.35
CA VAL A 74 -4.33 3.70 -12.61
C VAL A 74 -5.08 3.00 -13.75
N LEU A 75 -6.41 3.12 -13.82
CA LEU A 75 -7.19 2.60 -14.94
C LEU A 75 -6.87 3.30 -16.26
N GLY A 76 -6.66 4.62 -16.25
CA GLY A 76 -6.27 5.37 -17.43
C GLY A 76 -4.89 4.96 -17.95
N ASP A 77 -3.95 4.68 -17.06
CA ASP A 77 -2.63 4.15 -17.43
C ASP A 77 -2.76 2.70 -17.96
N ALA A 78 -3.58 1.85 -17.33
CA ALA A 78 -3.88 0.50 -17.83
C ALA A 78 -4.54 0.50 -19.22
N ASP A 79 -5.43 1.46 -19.51
CA ASP A 79 -6.06 1.61 -20.82
C ASP A 79 -5.05 1.98 -21.91
N ARG A 80 -4.09 2.86 -21.58
CA ARG A 80 -3.00 3.26 -22.48
C ARG A 80 -2.09 2.08 -22.82
N ASP A 81 -1.83 1.22 -21.85
CA ASP A 81 -0.91 0.08 -21.98
C ASP A 81 -1.64 -1.21 -22.40
N HIS A 82 -2.94 -1.14 -22.68
CA HIS A 82 -3.79 -2.27 -23.08
C HIS A 82 -3.82 -3.41 -22.06
N ILE A 83 -3.83 -3.08 -20.77
CA ILE A 83 -3.94 -4.03 -19.65
C ILE A 83 -5.42 -4.17 -19.24
N ASP A 84 -5.94 -5.39 -19.32
CA ASP A 84 -7.34 -5.67 -19.00
C ASP A 84 -7.58 -5.72 -17.49
N THR A 85 -6.61 -6.19 -16.71
CA THR A 85 -6.74 -6.38 -15.25
C THR A 85 -5.39 -6.25 -14.56
N MET A 86 -5.37 -5.61 -13.39
CA MET A 86 -4.18 -5.48 -12.54
C MET A 86 -4.42 -6.07 -11.17
N VAL A 87 -3.46 -6.87 -10.69
CA VAL A 87 -3.37 -7.31 -9.29
C VAL A 87 -2.49 -6.32 -8.54
N LEU A 88 -3.02 -5.70 -7.49
CA LEU A 88 -2.38 -4.63 -6.75
C LEU A 88 -1.90 -5.12 -5.38
N TYR A 89 -0.58 -5.23 -5.22
CA TYR A 89 0.08 -5.45 -3.95
C TYR A 89 0.20 -4.13 -3.14
N PRO A 90 0.22 -4.21 -1.80
CA PRO A 90 0.45 -3.06 -0.95
C PRO A 90 1.81 -2.39 -1.21
N SER A 91 1.94 -1.12 -0.80
CA SER A 91 3.24 -0.47 -0.58
C SER A 91 3.45 -0.21 0.90
N LEU A 92 2.56 0.57 1.54
CA LEU A 92 2.55 0.75 3.00
C LEU A 92 2.06 -0.51 3.73
N GLY A 93 1.05 -1.19 3.19
CA GLY A 93 0.49 -2.40 3.81
C GLY A 93 1.48 -3.57 3.88
N LEU A 94 2.64 -3.48 3.22
CA LEU A 94 3.74 -4.46 3.32
C LEU A 94 4.36 -4.52 4.74
N CYS A 95 4.01 -3.60 5.63
CA CYS A 95 4.39 -3.73 7.04
C CYS A 95 3.63 -4.86 7.76
N ALA A 96 2.47 -5.31 7.26
CA ALA A 96 1.63 -6.27 7.99
C ALA A 96 2.37 -7.55 8.42
N PRO A 97 3.23 -8.19 7.60
CA PRO A 97 3.98 -9.38 8.00
C PRO A 97 5.09 -9.14 9.04
N SER A 98 5.42 -7.89 9.35
CA SER A 98 6.44 -7.55 10.35
C SER A 98 5.87 -7.17 11.71
N LEU A 99 4.54 -7.09 11.83
CA LEU A 99 3.87 -6.68 13.05
C LEU A 99 3.91 -7.84 14.06
N GLU A 100 4.28 -7.53 15.30
CA GLU A 100 4.50 -8.50 16.37
C GLU A 100 3.32 -8.53 17.36
N ASP A 101 2.65 -7.41 17.60
CA ASP A 101 1.46 -7.37 18.45
C ASP A 101 0.22 -7.97 17.73
N PRO A 102 -0.38 -9.05 18.28
CA PRO A 102 -1.47 -9.78 17.62
C PRO A 102 -2.71 -8.95 17.31
N GLU A 103 -3.11 -8.12 18.27
CA GLU A 103 -4.34 -7.36 18.17
C GLU A 103 -4.17 -6.23 17.16
N PHE A 104 -3.00 -5.59 17.20
CA PHE A 104 -2.62 -4.58 16.24
C PHE A 104 -2.51 -5.15 14.84
N ALA A 105 -1.80 -6.26 14.63
CA ALA A 105 -1.59 -6.86 13.31
C ALA A 105 -2.92 -7.26 12.65
N ALA A 106 -3.80 -7.92 13.39
CA ALA A 106 -5.13 -8.27 12.91
C ALA A 106 -6.02 -7.03 12.66
N GLY A 107 -5.90 -6.00 13.52
CA GLY A 107 -6.60 -4.73 13.37
C GLY A 107 -6.15 -3.94 12.14
N PHE A 108 -4.85 -3.81 11.93
CA PHE A 108 -4.25 -3.15 10.77
C PHE A 108 -4.57 -3.89 9.48
N SER A 109 -4.49 -5.22 9.47
CA SER A 109 -4.87 -6.04 8.31
C SER A 109 -6.32 -5.79 7.89
N ARG A 110 -7.26 -5.73 8.85
CA ARG A 110 -8.66 -5.36 8.56
C ARG A 110 -8.80 -3.95 8.00
N LEU A 111 -8.08 -2.98 8.57
CA LEU A 111 -8.09 -1.59 8.09
C LEU A 111 -7.58 -1.51 6.64
N TYR A 112 -6.43 -2.12 6.36
CA TYR A 112 -5.85 -2.16 5.01
C TYR A 112 -6.77 -2.88 4.02
N ASN A 113 -7.30 -4.05 4.38
CA ASN A 113 -8.16 -4.85 3.51
C ASN A 113 -9.46 -4.11 3.16
N GLN A 114 -10.04 -3.36 4.10
CA GLN A 114 -11.18 -2.50 3.80
C GLN A 114 -10.77 -1.36 2.86
N TRP A 115 -9.65 -0.69 3.15
CA TRP A 115 -9.16 0.42 2.34
C TRP A 115 -8.90 0.01 0.88
N ILE A 116 -8.22 -1.11 0.65
CA ILE A 116 -7.91 -1.58 -0.71
C ILE A 116 -9.17 -2.06 -1.44
N ALA A 117 -10.13 -2.66 -0.73
CA ALA A 117 -11.42 -3.01 -1.31
C ALA A 117 -12.17 -1.75 -1.79
N ASP A 118 -12.20 -0.70 -0.97
CA ASP A 118 -12.84 0.58 -1.31
C ASP A 118 -12.13 1.27 -2.48
N TYR A 119 -10.80 1.24 -2.50
CA TYR A 119 -9.99 1.77 -3.61
C TYR A 119 -10.28 1.04 -4.93
N CYS A 120 -10.40 -0.29 -4.90
CA CYS A 120 -10.64 -1.10 -6.10
C CYS A 120 -12.12 -1.12 -6.55
N ALA A 121 -13.08 -0.86 -5.65
CA ALA A 121 -14.52 -0.92 -5.94
C ALA A 121 -14.97 -0.17 -7.21
N PRO A 122 -14.56 1.09 -7.47
CA PRO A 122 -15.00 1.82 -8.67
C PRO A 122 -14.45 1.24 -9.99
N SER A 123 -13.49 0.32 -9.95
CA SER A 123 -12.87 -0.24 -11.16
C SER A 123 -13.72 -1.26 -11.91
N GLY A 124 -14.88 -1.66 -11.37
CA GLY A 124 -15.69 -2.73 -11.95
C GLY A 124 -14.97 -4.09 -12.01
N GLY A 125 -13.99 -4.31 -11.14
CA GLY A 125 -13.22 -5.55 -11.06
C GLY A 125 -12.00 -5.63 -11.98
N ARG A 126 -11.61 -4.52 -12.61
CA ARG A 126 -10.34 -4.39 -13.36
C ARG A 126 -9.13 -4.21 -12.45
N LEU A 127 -9.31 -3.60 -11.28
CA LEU A 127 -8.28 -3.56 -10.23
C LEU A 127 -8.63 -4.59 -9.15
N ARG A 128 -7.64 -5.38 -8.73
CA ARG A 128 -7.78 -6.43 -7.73
C ARG A 128 -6.74 -6.26 -6.64
N GLY A 129 -7.16 -5.74 -5.49
CA GLY A 129 -6.30 -5.62 -4.32
C GLY A 129 -5.95 -6.98 -3.71
N VAL A 130 -4.67 -7.16 -3.35
CA VAL A 130 -4.22 -8.28 -2.54
C VAL A 130 -4.43 -7.94 -1.08
N GLY A 131 -5.26 -8.74 -0.39
CA GLY A 131 -5.44 -8.60 1.05
C GLY A 131 -4.20 -9.06 1.82
N VAL A 132 -3.92 -8.41 2.93
CA VAL A 132 -2.88 -8.81 3.88
C VAL A 132 -3.49 -9.56 5.06
N THR A 133 -2.71 -10.46 5.65
CA THR A 133 -3.11 -11.25 6.81
C THR A 133 -2.04 -11.19 7.89
N PRO A 134 -2.44 -11.20 9.17
CA PRO A 134 -1.51 -11.47 10.28
C PRO A 134 -1.00 -12.91 10.13
N ILE A 135 0.28 -13.10 9.81
CA ILE A 135 0.88 -14.43 9.56
C ILE A 135 1.58 -15.00 10.79
N GLU A 136 1.86 -14.15 11.77
CA GLU A 136 2.58 -14.44 13.01
C GLU A 136 1.77 -15.31 14.00
N HIS A 137 0.48 -15.58 13.70
CA HIS A 137 -0.45 -16.31 14.57
C HIS A 137 -1.16 -17.49 13.88
N GLY A 138 -0.42 -18.23 13.05
CA GLY A 138 -0.89 -19.49 12.46
C GLY A 138 -1.11 -20.62 13.47
#